data_AF-A0AAI9ZUV8-F1
#
_entry.id   AF-A0AAI9ZUV8-F1
#
_cell.length_a   1.000
_cell.length_b   1.000
_cell.length_c   1.000
_cell.angle_alpha   90.00
_cell.angle_beta   90.00
_cell.angle_gamma   90.00
#
_symmetry.space_group_name_H-M   'P 1'
#
loop_
_entity.id
_entity.type
_entity.pdbx_description
1 polymer ?
#
loop_
_entity_poly.entity_id
_entity_poly.type
_entity_poly.pdbx_seq_one_letter_code
_entity_poly.pdbx_strand_id
1 'polypeptide(L)'
;MLAMLSLEIARLIVAQLGIGLLPFTYIGILAALALHVAAASATTASRLGGLRVYSGDARWGWTVKGVNILYWVMLMCVMAIKVASQAQEQNVLGIRTGQQAQYPISDSITDNATMVGVELVLLILELLTI
;
A
#
# COMPACT_ATOMS: atom_id res chain seq x y z
N MET A 1 4.61 -3.39 -6.08
CA MET A 1 4.37 -3.32 -4.63
C MET A 1 4.52 -4.68 -3.93
N LEU A 2 3.79 -5.74 -4.31
CA LEU A 2 3.88 -7.05 -3.63
C LEU A 2 5.27 -7.71 -3.65
N ALA A 3 5.99 -7.66 -4.78
CA ALA A 3 7.36 -8.18 -4.87
C ALA A 3 8.32 -7.45 -3.91
N MET A 4 8.12 -6.14 -3.78
CA MET A 4 8.93 -5.28 -2.93
C MET A 4 8.62 -5.50 -1.44
N LEU A 5 7.34 -5.70 -1.07
CA LEU A 5 6.94 -6.16 0.26
C LEU A 5 7.54 -7.53 0.60
N SER A 6 7.61 -8.43 -0.37
CA SER A 6 8.21 -9.76 -0.19
C SER A 6 9.72 -9.65 0.11
N LEU A 7 10.42 -8.74 -0.58
CA LEU A 7 11.83 -8.45 -0.34
C LEU A 7 12.04 -7.84 1.06
N GLU A 8 11.14 -6.96 1.48
CA GLU A 8 11.21 -6.38 2.82
C GLU A 8 10.96 -7.41 3.94
N ILE A 9 10.02 -8.34 3.74
CA ILE A 9 9.81 -9.49 4.63
C ILE A 9 11.09 -10.33 4.73
N ALA A 10 11.70 -10.67 3.60
CA ALA A 10 12.95 -11.43 3.57
C ALA A 10 14.07 -10.70 4.33
N ARG A 11 14.19 -9.38 4.15
CA ARG A 11 15.16 -8.56 4.88
C ARG A 11 14.94 -8.60 6.39
N LEU A 12 13.70 -8.40 6.85
CA LEU A 12 13.39 -8.42 8.28
C LEU A 12 13.62 -9.82 8.90
N ILE A 13 13.32 -10.89 8.17
CA ILE A 13 13.65 -12.27 8.56
C ILE A 13 15.16 -12.41 8.77
N VAL A 14 15.97 -12.01 7.78
CA VAL A 14 17.44 -12.14 7.83
C VAL A 14 18.03 -11.29 8.95
N ALA A 15 17.49 -10.10 9.18
CA ALA A 15 17.92 -9.20 10.24
C ALA A 15 17.37 -9.56 11.64
N GLN A 16 16.57 -10.63 11.76
CA GLN A 16 15.83 -11.01 12.97
C GLN A 16 15.01 -9.86 13.59
N LEU A 17 14.54 -8.95 12.73
CA LEU A 17 13.67 -7.86 13.09
C LEU A 17 12.21 -8.31 12.98
N GLY A 18 11.35 -7.85 13.88
CA GLY A 18 9.94 -8.23 13.90
C GLY A 18 9.24 -7.93 12.58
N ILE A 19 8.56 -8.93 12.01
CA ILE A 19 7.89 -8.87 10.69
C ILE A 19 6.38 -8.58 10.86
N GLY A 20 5.92 -8.41 12.09
CA GLY A 20 4.52 -8.60 12.48
C GLY A 20 3.48 -7.87 11.61
N LEU A 21 3.79 -6.67 11.11
CA LEU A 21 2.83 -5.87 10.34
C LEU A 21 2.81 -6.19 8.83
N LEU A 22 3.91 -6.67 8.24
CA LEU A 22 4.04 -6.82 6.78
C LEU A 22 3.10 -7.88 6.16
N PRO A 23 2.85 -9.05 6.79
CA PRO A 23 1.86 -10.00 6.29
C PRO A 23 0.45 -9.40 6.24
N PHE A 24 0.09 -8.51 7.19
CA PHE A 24 -1.20 -7.83 7.19
C PHE A 24 -1.31 -6.83 6.03
N THR A 25 -0.23 -6.10 5.73
CA THR A 25 -0.18 -5.25 4.53
C THR A 25 -0.38 -6.08 3.27
N TYR A 26 0.27 -7.25 3.17
CA TYR A 26 0.13 -8.14 2.02
C TYR A 26 -1.33 -8.57 1.80
N ILE A 27 -1.99 -9.02 2.87
CA ILE A 27 -3.41 -9.43 2.82
C ILE A 27 -4.32 -8.24 2.53
N GLY A 28 -4.06 -7.07 3.14
CA GLY A 28 -4.83 -5.86 2.94
C GLY A 28 -4.84 -5.38 1.48
N ILE A 29 -3.69 -5.43 0.79
CA ILE A 29 -3.61 -5.06 -0.63
C ILE A 29 -4.44 -6.02 -1.49
N LEU A 30 -4.37 -7.32 -1.20
CA LEU A 30 -5.16 -8.33 -1.90
C LEU A 30 -6.66 -8.13 -1.65
N ALA A 31 -7.06 -7.80 -0.42
CA ALA A 31 -8.44 -7.51 -0.07
C ALA A 31 -8.95 -6.23 -0.77
N ALA A 32 -8.16 -5.16 -0.78
CA ALA A 32 -8.49 -3.91 -1.46
C ALA A 32 -8.68 -4.11 -2.97
N LEU A 33 -7.80 -4.92 -3.59
CA LEU A 33 -7.93 -5.31 -5.00
C LEU A 33 -9.19 -6.16 -5.23
N ALA A 34 -9.44 -7.16 -4.38
CA ALA A 34 -10.60 -8.03 -4.52
C ALA A 34 -11.92 -7.25 -4.38
N LEU A 35 -12.00 -6.32 -3.42
CA LEU A 35 -13.15 -5.44 -3.24
C LEU A 35 -13.36 -4.52 -4.45
N HIS A 36 -12.29 -3.92 -4.97
CA HIS A 36 -12.37 -3.08 -6.17
C HIS A 36 -12.85 -3.87 -7.39
N VAL A 37 -12.33 -5.08 -7.62
CA VAL A 37 -12.77 -5.96 -8.72
C VAL A 37 -14.22 -6.43 -8.54
N ALA A 38 -14.61 -6.75 -7.30
CA ALA A 38 -15.99 -7.15 -7.00
C ALA A 38 -16.98 -6.01 -7.24
N ALA A 39 -16.64 -4.78 -6.84
CA ALA A 39 -17.44 -3.59 -7.10
C ALA A 39 -17.55 -3.29 -8.60
N ALA A 40 -16.43 -3.37 -9.33
CA ALA A 40 -16.41 -3.20 -10.78
C ALA A 40 -17.28 -4.26 -11.51
N SER A 41 -17.22 -5.53 -11.07
CA SER A 41 -17.98 -6.64 -11.67
C SER A 41 -19.48 -6.59 -11.35
N ALA A 42 -19.86 -6.06 -10.17
CA ALA A 42 -21.26 -5.83 -9.82
C ALA A 42 -21.93 -4.72 -10.65
N THR A 43 -21.14 -3.96 -11.41
CA THR A 43 -21.62 -2.86 -12.24
C THR A 43 -21.95 -3.38 -13.64
N THR A 44 -23.15 -3.94 -13.83
CA THR A 44 -23.64 -4.30 -15.17
C THR A 44 -23.93 -3.02 -15.94
N ALA A 45 -22.98 -2.55 -16.74
CA ALA A 45 -23.18 -1.41 -17.62
C ALA A 45 -23.97 -1.86 -18.87
N SER A 46 -25.29 -1.90 -18.78
CA SER A 46 -26.12 -2.05 -19.98
C SER A 46 -26.03 -0.77 -20.82
N ARG A 47 -25.27 -0.82 -21.94
CA ARG A 47 -25.29 0.22 -22.97
C ARG A 47 -26.61 0.11 -23.76
N LEU A 48 -27.65 0.76 -23.27
CA LEU A 48 -28.86 0.98 -24.08
C LEU A 48 -28.87 2.45 -24.52
N GLY A 49 -28.69 2.70 -25.82
CA GLY A 49 -28.89 4.03 -26.41
C GLY A 49 -27.94 5.15 -25.93
N GLY A 50 -26.69 4.83 -25.56
CA GLY A 50 -25.68 5.83 -25.20
C GLY A 50 -25.80 6.40 -23.77
N LEU A 51 -26.90 6.14 -23.06
CA LEU A 51 -26.97 6.42 -21.61
C LEU A 51 -26.41 5.23 -20.83
N ARG A 52 -25.41 5.51 -19.99
CA ARG A 52 -24.85 4.54 -19.04
C ARG A 52 -25.82 4.45 -17.85
N VAL A 53 -26.79 3.53 -17.92
CA VAL A 53 -27.67 3.23 -16.80
C VAL A 53 -26.92 2.28 -15.86
N TYR A 54 -26.56 2.79 -14.68
CA TYR A 54 -25.91 2.01 -13.62
C TYR A 54 -26.98 1.17 -12.91
N SER A 55 -27.07 -0.14 -13.19
CA SER A 55 -27.94 -1.06 -12.43
C SER A 55 -27.12 -1.89 -11.44
N GLY A 56 -26.51 -1.21 -10.48
CA GLY A 56 -25.91 -1.81 -9.29
C GLY A 56 -26.23 -0.93 -8.09
N ASP A 57 -26.27 -1.48 -6.88
CA ASP A 57 -26.50 -0.71 -5.66
C ASP A 57 -25.40 0.36 -5.54
N ALA A 58 -25.71 1.60 -5.95
CA ALA A 58 -24.74 2.70 -5.95
C ALA A 58 -24.10 2.88 -4.57
N ARG A 59 -24.87 2.57 -3.50
CA ARG A 59 -24.42 2.55 -2.10
C ARG A 59 -23.23 1.62 -1.88
N TRP A 60 -23.23 0.43 -2.50
CA TRP A 60 -22.13 -0.54 -2.39
C TRP A 60 -20.84 -0.02 -3.02
N GLY A 61 -20.92 0.61 -4.20
CA GLY A 61 -19.77 1.23 -4.85
C GLY A 61 -19.13 2.32 -3.99
N TRP A 62 -19.95 3.19 -3.38
CA TRP A 62 -19.46 4.22 -2.46
C TRP A 62 -18.85 3.65 -1.18
N THR A 63 -19.41 2.56 -0.63
CA THR A 63 -18.83 1.89 0.53
C THR A 63 -17.47 1.29 0.22
N VAL A 64 -17.34 0.57 -0.90
CA VAL A 64 -16.05 0.00 -1.32
C VAL A 64 -15.01 1.09 -1.56
N LYS A 65 -15.40 2.19 -2.24
CA LYS A 65 -14.55 3.37 -2.42
C LYS A 65 -14.01 3.88 -1.10
N GLY A 66 -14.91 4.09 -0.13
CA GLY A 66 -14.55 4.63 1.18
C GLY A 66 -13.58 3.73 1.93
N VAL A 67 -13.81 2.41 1.89
CA VAL A 67 -12.93 1.42 2.52
C VAL A 67 -11.55 1.40 1.86
N ASN A 68 -11.47 1.40 0.52
CA ASN A 68 -10.19 1.42 -0.19
C ASN A 68 -9.42 2.73 0.04
N ILE A 69 -10.09 3.88 -0.03
CA ILE A 69 -9.46 5.17 0.26
C ILE A 69 -8.88 5.18 1.69
N LEU A 70 -9.67 4.74 2.68
CA LEU A 70 -9.21 4.68 4.06
C LEU A 70 -7.99 3.76 4.19
N TYR A 71 -8.02 2.61 3.52
CA TYR A 71 -6.91 1.65 3.50
C TYR A 71 -5.63 2.27 2.92
N TRP A 72 -5.70 2.91 1.75
CA TRP A 72 -4.54 3.53 1.11
C TRP A 72 -3.96 4.66 1.97
N VAL A 73 -4.80 5.52 2.55
CA VAL A 73 -4.35 6.60 3.44
C VAL A 73 -3.67 6.05 4.69
N MET A 74 -4.26 5.05 5.34
CA MET A 74 -3.70 4.47 6.55
C MET A 74 -2.37 3.77 6.26
N LEU A 75 -2.25 3.11 5.11
CA LEU A 75 -1.02 2.46 4.69
C LEU A 75 0.11 3.49 4.44
N MET A 76 -0.21 4.61 3.77
CA MET A 76 0.74 5.72 3.57
C MET A 76 1.23 6.29 4.89
N CYS A 77 0.34 6.48 5.86
CA CYS A 77 0.74 6.97 7.19
C CYS A 77 1.73 6.02 7.86
N VAL A 78 1.47 4.71 7.82
CA VAL A 78 2.36 3.71 8.43
C VAL A 78 3.72 3.67 7.73
N MET A 79 3.74 3.70 6.39
CA MET A 79 5.00 3.71 5.65
C MET A 79 5.79 5.00 5.86
N ALA A 80 5.12 6.15 5.95
CA ALA A 80 5.76 7.42 6.29
C ALA A 80 6.38 7.40 7.69
N ILE A 81 5.68 6.85 8.70
CA ILE A 81 6.23 6.67 10.06
C ILE A 81 7.46 5.77 10.03
N LYS A 82 7.41 4.69 9.26
CA LYS A 82 8.51 3.73 9.12
C LYS A 82 9.74 4.36 8.45
N VAL A 83 9.54 5.17 7.40
CA VAL A 83 10.61 5.96 6.78
C VAL A 83 11.22 6.95 7.79
N ALA A 84 10.39 7.65 8.57
CA ALA A 84 10.86 8.58 9.57
C ALA A 84 11.66 7.90 10.68
N SER A 85 11.22 6.72 11.16
CA SER A 85 11.93 5.96 12.18
C SER A 85 13.27 5.46 11.67
N GLN A 86 13.33 4.94 10.44
CA GLN A 86 14.57 4.47 9.82
C GLN A 86 15.56 5.61 9.55
N ALA A 87 15.07 6.78 9.13
CA ALA A 87 15.90 7.97 8.97
C ALA A 87 16.49 8.45 10.31
N GLN A 88 15.72 8.35 11.40
CA GLN A 88 16.21 8.66 12.74
C GLN A 88 17.26 7.64 13.20
N GLU A 89 17.01 6.34 13.00
CA GLU A 89 17.97 5.27 13.30
C GLU A 89 19.29 5.45 12.53
N GLN A 90 19.23 5.80 11.24
CA GLN A 90 20.41 6.07 10.43
C GLN A 90 21.21 7.28 10.96
N ASN A 91 20.55 8.34 11.41
CA ASN A 91 21.23 9.49 12.02
C ASN A 91 21.91 9.15 13.35
N VAL A 92 21.30 8.30 14.17
CA VAL A 92 21.83 7.92 15.50
C VAL A 92 22.94 6.86 15.39
N LEU A 93 22.76 5.86 14.53
CA LEU A 93 23.68 4.71 14.38
C LEU A 93 24.78 4.96 13.34
N GLY A 94 24.51 5.77 12.31
CA GLY A 94 25.48 6.13 11.27
C GLY A 94 26.69 6.91 11.79
N ILE A 95 26.60 7.51 12.98
CA ILE A 95 27.71 8.18 13.67
C ILE A 95 28.57 7.18 14.47
N ARG A 96 28.00 6.06 14.93
CA ARG A 96 28.66 5.17 15.91
C ARG A 96 29.26 3.91 15.32
N THR A 97 28.75 3.44 14.19
CA THR A 97 29.17 2.17 13.62
C THR A 97 29.21 2.30 12.12
N GLY A 98 30.41 2.39 11.54
CA GLY A 98 30.64 2.15 10.10
C GLY A 98 30.34 0.70 9.67
N GLN A 99 29.42 0.02 10.36
CA GLN A 99 28.97 -1.31 10.02
C GLN A 99 27.94 -1.19 8.89
N GLN A 100 28.42 -1.42 7.68
CA GLN A 100 27.58 -1.70 6.54
C GLN A 100 26.86 -3.01 6.80
N ALA A 101 25.60 -2.94 7.25
CA ALA A 101 24.70 -4.09 7.20
C ALA A 101 24.66 -4.61 5.76
N GLN A 102 24.50 -5.93 5.57
CA GLN A 102 24.47 -6.56 4.25
C GLN A 102 23.38 -5.98 3.32
N TYR A 103 22.39 -5.27 3.89
CA TYR A 103 21.50 -4.36 3.17
C TYR A 103 21.54 -2.97 3.84
N PRO A 104 21.96 -1.90 3.14
CA PRO A 104 22.00 -0.55 3.69
C PRO A 104 20.63 -0.05 4.16
N ILE A 105 20.59 0.64 5.30
CA ILE A 105 19.34 1.26 5.81
C ILE A 105 18.81 2.32 4.81
N SER A 106 19.72 2.99 4.09
CA SER A 106 19.36 3.93 3.02
C SER A 106 18.48 3.29 1.95
N ASP A 107 18.81 2.07 1.54
CA ASP A 107 18.08 1.36 0.48
C ASP A 107 16.68 1.00 0.99
N SER A 108 16.56 0.63 2.27
CA SER A 108 15.24 0.44 2.89
C SER A 108 14.40 1.71 2.94
N ILE A 109 15.02 2.87 3.19
CA ILE A 109 14.32 4.14 3.24
C ILE A 109 13.81 4.49 1.85
N THR A 110 14.66 4.36 0.82
CA THR A 110 14.27 4.56 -0.58
C THR A 110 13.13 3.62 -0.96
N ASP A 111 13.23 2.35 -0.59
CA ASP A 111 12.21 1.36 -0.85
C ASP A 111 10.85 1.75 -0.27
N ASN A 112 10.81 2.06 1.03
CA ASN A 112 9.57 2.43 1.70
C ASN A 112 9.02 3.77 1.20
N ALA A 113 9.89 4.73 0.85
CA ALA A 113 9.47 6.00 0.24
C ALA A 113 8.84 5.79 -1.15
N THR A 114 9.37 4.86 -1.97
CA THR A 114 8.74 4.53 -3.25
C THR A 114 7.38 3.85 -3.07
N MET A 115 7.21 3.02 -2.03
CA MET A 115 5.90 2.43 -1.71
C MET A 115 4.85 3.50 -1.39
N VAL A 116 5.20 4.52 -0.59
CA VAL A 116 4.32 5.67 -0.33
C VAL A 116 3.89 6.35 -1.62
N GLY A 117 4.83 6.53 -2.57
CA GLY A 117 4.52 7.09 -3.90
C GLY A 117 3.55 6.22 -4.70
N VAL A 118 3.71 4.90 -4.67
CA VAL A 118 2.79 3.95 -5.33
C VAL A 118 1.41 3.99 -4.68
N GLU A 119 1.34 4.02 -3.36
CA GLU A 119 0.09 4.14 -2.61
C GLU A 119 -0.65 5.44 -2.92
N LEU A 120 0.08 6.54 -3.08
CA LEU A 120 -0.49 7.82 -3.53
C LEU A 120 -1.09 7.71 -4.93
N VAL A 121 -0.40 7.04 -5.86
CA VAL A 121 -0.93 6.79 -7.21
C VAL A 121 -2.20 5.93 -7.14
N LEU A 122 -2.20 4.88 -6.32
CA LEU A 122 -3.38 4.02 -6.13
C LEU A 122 -4.54 4.79 -5.48
N LEU A 123 -4.27 5.67 -4.54
CA LEU A 123 -5.28 6.55 -3.96
C LEU A 123 -5.87 7.49 -5.01
N ILE A 124 -5.02 8.11 -5.84
CA ILE A 124 -5.49 8.98 -6.94
C ILE A 124 -6.33 8.17 -7.92
N LEU A 125 -5.88 6.97 -8.29
CA LEU A 125 -6.66 6.07 -9.13
C LEU A 125 -8.01 5.76 -8.50
N GLU A 126 -8.07 5.35 -7.23
CA GLU A 126 -9.34 5.07 -6.53
C GLU A 126 -10.25 6.30 -6.44
N LEU A 127 -9.70 7.52 -6.35
CA LEU A 127 -10.47 8.76 -6.40
C LEU A 127 -11.06 8.99 -7.80
N LEU A 128 -10.28 8.75 -8.85
CA LEU A 128 -10.66 8.95 -10.26
C LEU A 128 -11.52 7.82 -10.83
N THR A 129 -11.33 6.59 -10.35
CA THR A 129 -12.05 5.41 -10.80
C THR A 129 -13.15 5.11 -9.80
N ILE A 130 -14.39 5.15 -10.29
CA ILE A 130 -15.60 4.44 -9.86
C ILE A 130 -16.74 4.90 -10.76
#